data_AF-A0A3N0A1N5-F1
#
_entry.id   AF-A0A3N0A1N5-F1
#
_cell.length_a   1.000
_cell.length_b   1.000
_cell.length_c   1.000
_cell.angle_alpha   90.00
_cell.angle_beta   90.00
_cell.angle_gamma   90.00
#
_symmetry.space_group_name_H-M   'P 1'
#
loop_
_entity.id
_entity.type
_entity.pdbx_description
1 polymer ?
#
loop_
_entity_poly.entity_id
_entity_poly.type
_entity_poly.pdbx_seq_one_letter_code
_entity_poly.pdbx_strand_id
1 'polypeptide(L)'
;MGSLTLKSGAFEHGGIIPRKYGYKNGNHSPPLGIAGVPSDAKSLALIMDDPDAMGAVGKVWTHWVLWNIDPTSTINEDSVPSGCLEGKTDFEETGYGGPA
;
A
#
# COMPACT_ATOMS: atom_id res chain seq x y z
N MET A 1 -6.61 -15.83 18.32
CA MET A 1 -5.95 -15.36 17.08
C MET A 1 -5.75 -13.87 17.22
N GLY A 2 -4.53 -13.37 17.03
CA GLY A 2 -4.30 -11.92 16.96
C GLY A 2 -5.00 -11.36 15.72
N SER A 3 -5.64 -10.20 15.84
CA SER A 3 -6.22 -9.51 14.69
C SER A 3 -5.15 -8.64 14.07
N LEU A 4 -4.59 -9.04 12.93
CA LEU A 4 -3.75 -8.17 12.11
C LEU A 4 -4.60 -7.01 11.60
N THR A 5 -4.12 -5.78 11.77
CA THR A 5 -4.81 -4.56 11.33
C THR A 5 -3.88 -3.66 10.55
N LEU A 6 -4.40 -3.05 9.49
CA LEU A 6 -3.74 -2.03 8.68
C LEU A 6 -4.58 -0.75 8.73
N LYS A 7 -3.94 0.40 9.01
CA LYS A 7 -4.60 1.72 9.08
C LYS A 7 -3.73 2.78 8.41
N SER A 8 -4.33 3.86 7.94
CA SER A 8 -3.58 5.06 7.56
C SER A 8 -3.84 6.18 8.57
N GLY A 9 -2.82 6.98 8.86
CA GLY A 9 -3.02 8.24 9.58
C GLY A 9 -3.67 9.34 8.73
N ALA A 10 -3.82 9.11 7.42
CA ALA A 10 -4.28 10.13 6.48
C ALA A 10 -5.74 9.97 6.04
N PHE A 11 -6.33 8.78 6.21
CA PHE A 11 -7.73 8.51 5.91
C PHE A 11 -8.25 7.33 6.71
N GLU A 12 -9.56 7.31 6.95
CA GLU A 12 -10.26 6.21 7.61
C GLU A 12 -10.62 5.09 6.62
N HIS A 13 -10.92 3.90 7.13
CA HIS A 13 -11.40 2.80 6.30
C HIS A 13 -12.72 3.18 5.59
N GLY A 14 -12.76 3.04 4.26
CA GLY A 14 -13.89 3.47 3.44
C GLY A 14 -14.00 4.99 3.26
N GLY A 15 -13.08 5.76 3.83
CA GLY A 15 -12.99 7.20 3.67
C GLY A 15 -12.34 7.63 2.35
N ILE A 16 -12.40 8.93 2.07
CA ILE A 16 -11.77 9.52 0.90
C ILE A 16 -10.25 9.59 1.10
N ILE A 17 -9.50 9.02 0.16
CA ILE A 17 -8.04 9.17 0.10
C ILE A 17 -7.72 10.64 -0.27
N PRO A 18 -6.91 11.36 0.53
CA PRO A 18 -6.51 12.73 0.22
C PRO A 18 -5.89 12.87 -1.16
N ARG A 19 -6.21 13.97 -1.86
CA ARG A 19 -5.76 14.21 -3.23
C ARG A 19 -4.26 14.06 -3.41
N LYS A 20 -3.44 14.43 -2.43
CA LYS A 20 -1.97 14.34 -2.54
C LYS A 20 -1.42 12.94 -2.86
N TYR A 21 -2.19 11.89 -2.57
CA TYR A 21 -1.83 10.51 -2.87
C TYR A 21 -2.26 10.07 -4.27
N GLY A 22 -3.07 10.86 -4.99
CA GLY A 22 -3.47 10.53 -6.36
C GLY A 22 -2.32 10.69 -7.36
N TYR A 23 -2.30 9.86 -8.41
CA TYR A 23 -1.22 9.79 -9.41
C TYR A 23 -0.90 11.15 -10.04
N LYS A 24 -1.93 11.93 -10.36
CA LYS A 24 -1.79 13.27 -10.97
C LYS A 24 -1.71 14.42 -9.97
N ASN A 25 -1.75 14.13 -8.67
CA ASN A 25 -1.96 15.11 -7.60
C ASN A 25 -0.85 15.09 -6.54
N GLY A 26 0.31 14.51 -6.86
CA GLY A 26 1.48 14.42 -5.97
C GLY A 26 2.10 13.03 -5.99
N ASN A 27 1.26 12.01 -6.20
CA ASN A 27 1.68 10.60 -6.24
C ASN A 27 2.46 10.16 -5.00
N HIS A 28 2.15 10.76 -3.84
CA HIS A 28 2.75 10.37 -2.57
C HIS A 28 2.20 9.02 -2.12
N SER A 29 3.00 8.16 -1.48
CA SER A 29 2.47 6.94 -0.87
C SER A 29 1.87 7.24 0.51
N PRO A 30 0.71 6.67 0.88
CA PRO A 30 0.10 6.99 2.17
C PRO A 30 0.88 6.38 3.34
N PRO A 31 0.91 7.04 4.51
CA PRO A 31 1.47 6.43 5.71
C PRO A 31 0.57 5.28 6.15
N LEU A 32 1.16 4.12 6.47
CA LEU A 32 0.46 2.92 6.89
C LEU A 32 0.97 2.43 8.24
N GLY A 33 0.06 2.27 9.20
CA GLY A 33 0.30 1.62 10.48
C GLY A 33 -0.18 0.17 10.46
N ILE A 34 0.66 -0.73 10.93
CA ILE A 34 0.43 -2.17 11.03
C ILE A 34 0.45 -2.54 12.52
N ALA A 35 -0.56 -3.28 12.97
CA ALA A 35 -0.62 -3.78 14.34
C ALA A 35 -1.19 -5.20 14.39
N GLY A 36 -0.93 -5.91 15.48
CA GLY A 36 -1.39 -7.30 15.65
C GLY A 36 -0.64 -8.32 14.80
N VAL A 37 0.60 -8.00 14.39
CA VAL A 37 1.46 -8.93 13.66
C VAL A 37 1.75 -10.15 14.56
N PRO A 38 1.53 -11.39 14.09
CA PRO A 38 1.88 -12.59 14.85
C PRO A 38 3.36 -12.62 15.24
N SER A 39 3.66 -13.08 16.45
CA SER A 39 5.04 -13.10 16.98
C SER A 39 6.00 -14.01 16.20
N ASP A 40 5.45 -14.97 15.46
CA ASP A 40 6.18 -15.92 14.62
C ASP A 40 6.30 -15.47 13.15
N ALA A 41 5.65 -14.37 12.77
CA ALA A 41 5.76 -13.79 11.42
C ALA A 41 7.21 -13.44 11.10
N LYS A 42 7.68 -13.88 9.93
CA LYS A 42 9.06 -13.61 9.46
C LYS A 42 9.16 -12.39 8.56
N SER A 43 8.09 -12.12 7.82
CA SER A 43 7.97 -10.96 6.95
C SER A 43 6.49 -10.69 6.67
N LEU A 44 6.23 -9.50 6.16
CA LEU A 44 4.93 -9.07 5.66
C LEU A 44 5.05 -8.72 4.17
N ALA A 45 3.90 -8.69 3.51
CA ALA A 45 3.73 -8.18 2.16
C ALA A 45 2.55 -7.19 2.13
N LEU A 46 2.64 -6.18 1.28
CA LEU A 46 1.57 -5.23 0.98
C LEU A 46 1.22 -5.34 -0.49
N ILE A 47 -0.07 -5.46 -0.77
CA ILE A 47 -0.63 -5.31 -2.11
C ILE A 47 -1.73 -4.26 -1.98
N MET A 48 -1.66 -3.22 -2.81
CA MET A 48 -2.70 -2.22 -2.96
C MET A 48 -3.25 -2.34 -4.38
N ASP A 49 -4.48 -2.82 -4.50
CA ASP A 49 -5.17 -3.01 -5.76
C ASP A 49 -6.50 -2.24 -5.83
N ASP A 50 -6.93 -1.97 -7.06
CA ASP A 50 -8.20 -1.35 -7.40
C ASP A 50 -8.99 -2.34 -8.29
N PRO A 51 -9.97 -3.07 -7.71
CA PRO A 51 -10.84 -3.94 -8.48
C PRO A 51 -11.89 -3.17 -9.30
N ASP A 52 -12.19 -1.92 -8.97
CA ASP A 52 -13.17 -1.09 -9.70
C ASP A 52 -12.63 -0.72 -11.10
N ALA A 53 -11.31 -0.70 -11.27
CA ALA A 53 -10.64 -0.56 -12.56
C ALA A 53 -11.07 -1.62 -13.59
N MET A 54 -11.58 -2.77 -13.17
CA MET A 54 -12.11 -3.81 -14.07
C MET A 54 -13.12 -3.24 -15.08
N GLY A 55 -13.99 -2.32 -14.64
CA GLY A 55 -15.00 -1.72 -15.50
C GLY A 55 -14.43 -0.76 -16.56
N ALA A 56 -13.25 -0.18 -16.31
CA ALA A 56 -12.64 0.81 -17.18
C ALA A 56 -11.56 0.22 -18.11
N VAL A 57 -10.76 -0.72 -17.59
CA VAL A 57 -9.55 -1.22 -18.27
C VAL A 57 -9.50 -2.75 -18.39
N GLY A 58 -10.53 -3.48 -17.92
CA GLY A 58 -10.66 -4.92 -18.11
C GLY A 58 -9.74 -5.79 -17.24
N LYS A 59 -9.14 -5.23 -16.19
CA LYS A 59 -8.35 -5.94 -15.17
C LYS A 59 -8.39 -5.22 -13.82
N VAL A 60 -8.07 -5.94 -12.74
CA VAL A 60 -7.75 -5.33 -11.45
C VAL A 60 -6.45 -4.54 -11.61
N TRP A 61 -6.40 -3.33 -11.07
CA TRP A 61 -5.24 -2.44 -11.20
C TRP A 61 -4.40 -2.44 -9.95
N THR A 62 -3.14 -2.81 -10.07
CA THR A 62 -2.18 -2.85 -8.96
C THR A 62 -1.49 -1.50 -8.82
N HIS A 63 -1.72 -0.83 -7.71
CA HIS A 63 -1.16 0.48 -7.37
C HIS A 63 0.16 0.39 -6.59
N TRP A 64 0.36 -0.65 -5.79
CA TRP A 64 1.60 -0.83 -5.02
C TRP A 64 1.81 -2.28 -4.60
N VAL A 65 3.05 -2.76 -4.69
CA VAL A 65 3.44 -4.09 -4.22
C VAL A 65 4.75 -3.98 -3.44
N LEU A 66 4.75 -4.47 -2.20
CA LEU A 66 5.91 -4.56 -1.33
C LEU A 66 6.03 -5.97 -0.74
N TRP A 67 7.26 -6.49 -0.60
CA TRP A 67 7.50 -7.74 0.12
C TRP A 67 8.84 -7.70 0.87
N ASN A 68 9.05 -8.69 1.73
CA ASN A 68 10.14 -8.71 2.72
C ASN A 68 10.08 -7.50 3.67
N ILE A 69 8.87 -7.02 3.96
CA ILE A 69 8.68 -6.03 5.00
C ILE A 69 8.97 -6.73 6.32
N ASP A 70 9.95 -6.22 7.07
CA ASP A 70 10.16 -6.66 8.45
C ASP A 70 8.85 -6.50 9.25
N PRO A 71 8.57 -7.34 10.26
CA PRO A 71 7.42 -7.20 11.17
C PRO A 71 7.42 -5.90 12.01
N THR A 72 7.47 -4.74 11.36
CA THR A 72 7.47 -3.41 11.95
C THR A 72 6.04 -2.91 12.12
N SER A 73 5.88 -1.81 12.87
CA SER A 73 4.58 -1.21 13.12
C SER A 73 4.14 -0.20 12.06
N THR A 74 5.04 0.24 11.16
CA THR A 74 4.78 1.44 10.35
C THR A 74 5.56 1.46 9.04
N ILE A 75 4.90 1.90 7.98
CA ILE A 75 5.45 2.37 6.71
C ILE A 75 5.13 3.86 6.65
N ASN A 76 6.15 4.73 6.61
CA ASN A 76 5.92 6.17 6.55
C ASN A 76 5.55 6.61 5.13
N GLU A 77 4.91 7.77 5.03
CA GLU A 77 4.66 8.44 3.74
C GLU A 77 5.96 8.55 2.93
N ASP A 78 5.88 8.24 1.64
CA ASP A 78 7.00 8.23 0.68
C ASP A 78 8.23 7.43 1.13
N SER A 79 8.00 6.36 1.89
CA SER A 79 9.09 5.50 2.37
C SER A 79 8.84 4.04 2.06
N VAL A 80 9.96 3.34 1.89
CA VAL A 80 10.03 1.88 1.81
C VAL A 80 10.84 1.41 3.02
N PRO A 81 10.33 0.50 3.84
CA PRO A 81 11.09 -0.03 4.97
C PRO A 81 12.42 -0.62 4.52
N SER A 82 13.45 -0.52 5.38
CA SER A 82 14.76 -1.12 5.09
C SER A 82 14.64 -2.63 4.83
N GLY A 83 15.29 -3.14 3.79
CA GLY A 83 15.23 -4.56 3.41
C GLY A 83 13.97 -4.98 2.66
N CYS A 84 12.96 -4.10 2.56
CA CYS A 84 11.79 -4.30 1.73
C CYS A 84 12.12 -4.09 0.25
N LEU A 85 11.43 -4.84 -0.60
CA LEU A 85 11.52 -4.73 -2.06
C LEU A 85 10.19 -4.24 -2.62
N GLU A 86 10.26 -3.44 -3.68
CA GLU A 86 9.09 -2.95 -4.41
C GLU A 86 8.93 -3.67 -5.75
N GLY A 87 7.67 -3.88 -6.14
CA GLY A 87 7.30 -4.56 -7.38
C GLY A 87 6.95 -3.60 -8.51
N LYS A 88 6.97 -4.14 -9.74
CA LYS A 88 6.38 -3.47 -10.92
C LYS A 88 4.85 -3.47 -10.79
N THR A 89 4.25 -2.32 -11.05
CA THR A 89 2.80 -2.08 -11.01
C THR A 89 2.18 -2.13 -12.41
N ASP A 90 0.86 -1.95 -12.48
CA ASP A 90 0.15 -1.84 -13.77
C ASP A 90 0.41 -0.52 -14.51
N PHE A 91 1.08 0.46 -13.86
CA PHE A 91 1.65 1.65 -14.52
C PHE A 91 2.94 1.36 -15.30
N GLU A 92 3.40 0.12 -15.29
CA GLU A 92 4.69 -0.31 -15.79
C GLU A 92 5.92 0.24 -15.05
N GLU A 93 5.70 0.81 -13.87
CA GLU A 93 6.73 1.41 -13.01
C GLU A 93 6.90 0.59 -11.72
N THR A 94 8.11 0.61 -11.16
CA THR A 94 8.36 0.07 -9.81
C THR A 94 8.02 1.12 -8.77
N GLY A 95 7.30 0.71 -7.72
CA GLY A 95 6.94 1.57 -6.60
C GLY A 95 5.46 1.93 -6.57
N TYR A 96 5.11 3.02 -5.88
CA TYR A 96 3.73 3.47 -5.73
C TYR A 96 3.25 4.27 -6.95
N GLY A 97 2.13 3.85 -7.52
CA GLY A 97 1.33 4.65 -8.44
C GLY A 97 -0.06 4.86 -7.86
N GLY A 98 -0.45 6.10 -7.58
CA GLY A 98 -1.69 6.41 -6.87
C GLY A 98 -2.97 6.29 -7.69
N PRO A 99 -4.15 6.48 -7.08
CA PRO A 99 -5.43 6.54 -7.79
C PRO A 99 -5.47 7.68 -8.82
N ALA A 100 -6.13 7.49 -9.96
CA ALA A 100 -6.14 8.41 -11.11
C ALA A 100 -7.54 8.80 -11.59
#